data_AF-A0A182ETM0-F1
#
_entry.id   AF-A0A182ETM0-F1
#
_cell.length_a   1.000
_cell.length_b   1.000
_cell.length_c   1.000
_cell.angle_alpha   90.00
_cell.angle_beta   90.00
_cell.angle_gamma   90.00
#
_symmetry.space_group_name_H-M   'P 1'
#
loop_
_entity.id
_entity.type
_entity.pdbx_description
1 polymer ?
#
loop_
_entity_poly.entity_id
_entity_poly.type
_entity_poly.pdbx_seq_one_letter_code
_entity_poly.pdbx_strand_id
1 'polypeptide(L)'
;YEWSHRAKRREIIKHVEAALETSGDSEFDDEELAKLLLLSWNEIFVVNEENLELIDKKRLQAVWELFHSELKFLHKQLLVLRNVYKEPLKKCQVEGCLLTVEPDLLFGNLDQICQFSKRPSTISAYQAYCINYKATMEYLGSIREKEERFTEFERTISRLR
;
A
#
# COMPACT_ATOMS: atom_id res chain seq x y z
N TYR A 1 1.94 22.19 42.20
CA TYR A 1 1.30 21.04 41.54
C TYR A 1 1.68 20.95 40.04
N GLU A 2 1.73 22.06 39.30
CA GLU A 2 2.10 22.06 37.86
C GLU A 2 3.53 21.57 37.51
N TRP A 3 4.51 21.77 38.40
CA TRP A 3 5.90 21.36 38.16
C TRP A 3 6.06 19.83 37.99
N SER A 4 5.24 19.04 38.71
CA SER A 4 5.22 17.57 38.62
C SER A 4 4.64 17.08 37.29
N HIS A 5 3.54 17.70 36.83
CA HIS A 5 2.97 17.36 35.52
C HIS A 5 3.91 17.73 34.37
N ARG A 6 4.62 18.86 34.47
CA ARG A 6 5.61 19.26 33.47
C ARG A 6 6.84 18.36 33.45
N ALA A 7 7.27 17.85 34.61
CA ALA A 7 8.36 16.88 34.70
C ALA A 7 7.95 15.54 34.07
N LYS A 8 6.80 14.97 34.48
CA LYS A 8 6.23 13.75 33.88
C LYS A 8 6.03 13.86 32.37
N ARG A 9 5.58 15.03 31.89
CA ARG A 9 5.40 15.31 30.45
C ARG A 9 6.73 15.30 29.69
N ARG A 10 7.80 15.84 30.27
CA ARG A 10 9.14 15.85 29.63
C ARG A 10 9.76 14.47 29.61
N GLU A 11 9.57 13.70 30.67
CA GLU A 11 10.00 12.32 30.78
C GLU A 11 9.36 11.45 29.70
N ILE A 12 8.02 11.48 29.57
CA ILE A 12 7.33 10.69 28.53
C ILE A 12 7.73 11.11 27.11
N ILE A 13 7.94 12.41 26.85
CA ILE A 13 8.41 12.88 25.53
C ILE A 13 9.76 12.25 25.22
N LYS A 14 10.70 12.26 26.17
CA LYS A 14 12.04 11.69 25.99
C LYS A 14 11.99 10.19 25.70
N HIS A 15 11.15 9.45 26.42
CA HIS A 15 10.97 8.01 26.20
C HIS A 15 10.37 7.71 24.83
N VAL A 16 9.37 8.49 24.40
CA VAL A 16 8.74 8.33 23.07
C VAL A 16 9.73 8.67 21.95
N GLU A 17 10.51 9.74 22.08
CA GLU A 17 11.55 10.12 21.10
C GLU A 17 12.60 9.01 20.95
N ALA A 18 13.13 8.50 22.06
CA ALA A 18 14.11 7.39 22.03
C ALA A 18 13.50 6.09 21.48
N ALA A 19 12.23 5.82 21.78
CA ALA A 19 11.52 4.66 21.26
C ALA A 19 11.34 4.75 19.74
N LEU A 20 11.03 5.93 19.20
CA LEU A 20 10.88 6.19 17.77
C LEU A 20 12.21 6.05 17.00
N GLU A 21 13.32 6.54 17.57
CA GLU A 21 14.64 6.41 16.94
C GLU A 21 15.09 4.96 16.83
N THR A 22 14.66 4.11 17.76
CA THR A 22 15.07 2.71 17.80
C THR A 22 14.03 1.75 17.20
N SER A 23 12.77 2.18 16.95
CA SER A 23 11.66 1.31 16.51
C SER A 23 11.69 0.93 15.03
N GLY A 24 12.72 1.36 14.29
CA GLY A 24 12.97 0.90 12.93
C GLY A 24 13.18 -0.62 12.91
N ASP A 25 12.21 -1.33 12.33
CA ASP A 25 12.24 -2.78 12.15
C ASP A 25 12.69 -3.09 10.71
N SER A 26 13.84 -3.74 10.55
CA SER A 26 14.39 -4.11 9.25
C SER A 26 13.48 -5.05 8.45
N GLU A 27 12.57 -5.77 9.12
CA GLU A 27 11.59 -6.62 8.43
C GLU A 27 10.53 -5.78 7.68
N PHE A 28 10.38 -4.51 8.03
CA PHE A 28 9.36 -3.61 7.47
C PHE A 28 9.87 -2.32 6.85
N ASP A 29 11.15 -2.00 7.02
CA ASP A 29 11.85 -1.00 6.25
C ASP A 29 12.13 -1.55 4.84
N ASP A 30 11.23 -1.26 3.92
CA ASP A 30 11.27 -1.80 2.57
C ASP A 30 11.50 -0.66 1.58
N GLU A 31 12.79 -0.44 1.28
CA GLU A 31 13.23 0.58 0.34
C GLU A 31 12.61 0.37 -1.06
N GLU A 32 12.27 -0.87 -1.43
CA GLU A 32 11.58 -1.18 -2.67
C GLU A 32 10.14 -0.67 -2.64
N LEU A 33 9.45 -0.83 -1.52
CA LEU A 33 8.10 -0.31 -1.31
C LEU A 33 8.05 1.22 -1.32
N ALA A 34 9.10 1.87 -0.81
CA ALA A 34 9.28 3.32 -0.91
C ALA A 34 9.46 3.79 -2.37
N LYS A 35 10.20 3.03 -3.19
CA LYS A 35 10.33 3.29 -4.64
C LYS A 35 8.99 3.17 -5.36
N LEU A 36 8.17 2.17 -4.99
CA LEU A 36 6.83 1.99 -5.57
C LEU A 36 5.90 3.17 -5.29
N LEU A 37 6.03 3.83 -4.14
CA LEU A 37 5.22 5.01 -3.78
C LEU A 37 5.54 6.24 -4.62
N LEU A 38 6.74 6.30 -5.19
CA LEU A 38 7.18 7.38 -6.06
C LEU A 38 6.75 7.17 -7.51
N LEU A 39 6.33 5.94 -7.87
CA LEU A 39 5.86 5.66 -9.22
C LEU A 39 4.65 6.55 -9.54
N SER A 40 4.70 7.13 -10.72
CA SER A 40 3.62 7.87 -11.34
C SER A 40 2.93 7.01 -12.39
N TRP A 41 1.71 7.42 -12.73
CA TRP A 41 0.93 6.84 -13.82
C TRP A 41 1.77 6.68 -15.10
N ASN A 42 2.54 7.71 -15.46
CA ASN A 42 3.33 7.74 -16.69
C ASN A 42 4.51 6.76 -16.69
N GLU A 43 5.05 6.42 -15.52
CA GLU A 43 6.17 5.49 -15.40
C GLU A 43 5.73 4.03 -15.53
N ILE A 44 4.54 3.68 -15.03
CA ILE A 44 3.97 2.33 -15.20
C ILE A 44 3.34 2.19 -16.59
N PHE A 45 2.60 3.21 -17.00
CA PHE A 45 1.91 3.25 -18.27
C PHE A 45 2.59 4.25 -19.20
N VAL A 46 3.82 3.94 -19.64
CA VAL A 46 4.49 4.65 -20.75
C VAL A 46 3.66 4.40 -22.02
N VAL A 47 2.70 5.26 -22.31
CA VAL A 47 1.68 5.06 -23.35
C VAL A 47 1.71 6.25 -24.30
N ASN A 48 1.71 5.98 -25.60
CA ASN A 48 1.25 6.96 -26.59
C ASN A 48 -0.27 7.11 -26.43
N GLU A 49 -0.69 8.06 -25.59
CA GLU A 49 -2.10 8.27 -25.21
C GLU A 49 -3.03 8.48 -26.40
N GLU A 50 -2.48 8.83 -27.56
CA GLU A 50 -3.19 9.10 -28.81
C GLU A 50 -3.81 7.83 -29.45
N ASN A 51 -3.26 6.65 -29.17
CA ASN A 51 -3.72 5.38 -29.78
C ASN A 51 -4.64 4.55 -28.87
N LEU A 52 -4.93 5.00 -27.66
CA LEU A 52 -5.70 4.22 -26.69
C LEU A 52 -7.17 4.68 -26.63
N GLU A 53 -8.11 3.73 -26.81
CA GLU A 53 -9.53 4.02 -26.68
C GLU A 53 -9.88 4.51 -25.27
N LEU A 54 -10.90 5.38 -25.17
CA LEU A 54 -11.35 5.97 -23.89
C LEU A 54 -11.72 4.91 -22.84
N ILE A 55 -12.29 3.79 -23.27
CA ILE A 55 -12.69 2.68 -22.40
C ILE A 55 -11.46 2.02 -21.79
N ASP A 56 -10.41 1.83 -22.57
CA ASP A 56 -9.18 1.19 -22.12
C ASP A 56 -8.37 2.11 -21.20
N LYS A 57 -8.42 3.43 -21.42
CA LYS A 57 -7.91 4.43 -20.46
C LYS A 57 -8.59 4.30 -19.10
N LYS A 58 -9.92 4.20 -19.06
CA LYS A 58 -10.67 4.02 -17.79
C LYS A 58 -10.32 2.72 -17.08
N ARG A 59 -10.07 1.63 -17.83
CA ARG A 59 -9.68 0.34 -17.27
C ARG A 59 -8.28 0.40 -16.65
N LEU A 60 -7.31 0.95 -17.38
CA LEU A 60 -5.95 1.15 -16.85
C LEU A 60 -5.98 2.03 -15.60
N GLN A 61 -6.80 3.09 -15.60
CA GLN A 61 -6.97 3.98 -14.45
C GLN A 61 -7.48 3.24 -13.22
N ALA A 62 -8.51 2.39 -13.38
CA ALA A 62 -9.03 1.60 -12.27
C ALA A 62 -7.98 0.61 -11.71
N VAL A 63 -7.18 0.00 -12.58
CA VAL A 63 -6.10 -0.92 -12.17
C VAL A 63 -5.00 -0.18 -11.41
N TRP A 64 -4.63 1.03 -11.87
CA TRP A 64 -3.70 1.91 -11.16
C TRP A 64 -4.23 2.34 -9.80
N GLU A 65 -5.48 2.79 -9.73
CA GLU A 65 -6.11 3.24 -8.49
C GLU A 65 -6.17 2.13 -7.45
N LEU A 66 -6.47 0.89 -7.87
CA LEU A 66 -6.41 -0.29 -7.01
C LEU A 66 -5.00 -0.47 -6.42
N PHE A 67 -3.97 -0.59 -7.26
CA PHE A 67 -2.60 -0.77 -6.80
C PHE A 67 -2.13 0.38 -5.89
N HIS A 68 -2.36 1.62 -6.32
CA HIS A 68 -1.87 2.79 -5.60
C HIS A 68 -2.60 2.99 -4.26
N SER A 69 -3.91 2.69 -4.19
CA SER A 69 -4.68 2.79 -2.95
C SER A 69 -4.25 1.74 -1.93
N GLU A 70 -4.04 0.49 -2.33
CA GLU A 70 -3.50 -0.58 -1.48
C GLU A 70 -2.10 -0.23 -0.95
N LEU A 71 -1.22 0.26 -1.84
CA LEU A 71 0.12 0.68 -1.48
C LEU A 71 0.11 1.85 -0.47
N LYS A 72 -0.75 2.85 -0.69
CA LYS A 72 -0.93 3.99 0.23
C LYS A 72 -1.50 3.53 1.57
N PHE A 73 -2.48 2.64 1.57
CA PHE A 73 -3.09 2.13 2.79
C PHE A 73 -2.05 1.38 3.64
N LEU A 74 -1.27 0.49 3.03
CA LEU A 74 -0.20 -0.20 3.74
C LEU A 74 0.84 0.78 4.30
N HIS A 75 1.46 1.61 3.45
CA HIS A 75 2.59 2.42 3.88
C HIS A 75 2.20 3.60 4.76
N LYS A 76 1.14 4.32 4.42
CA LYS A 76 0.76 5.57 5.11
C LYS A 76 -0.19 5.35 6.29
N GLN A 77 -0.85 4.19 6.37
CA GLN A 77 -1.79 3.91 7.46
C GLN A 77 -1.28 2.76 8.32
N LEU A 78 -1.19 1.54 7.78
CA LEU A 78 -0.88 0.35 8.57
C LEU A 78 0.54 0.39 9.18
N LEU A 79 1.56 0.67 8.36
CA LEU A 79 2.94 0.76 8.85
C LEU A 79 3.15 1.94 9.77
N VAL A 80 2.43 3.05 9.58
CA VAL A 80 2.47 4.19 10.50
C VAL A 80 1.89 3.80 11.86
N LEU A 81 0.68 3.23 11.88
CA LEU A 81 0.05 2.74 13.12
C LEU A 81 0.95 1.77 13.87
N ARG A 82 1.71 0.95 13.14
CA ARG A 82 2.59 -0.03 13.77
C ARG A 82 3.92 0.57 14.23
N ASN A 83 4.69 1.20 13.33
CA ASN A 83 6.07 1.62 13.58
C ASN A 83 6.19 2.94 14.34
N VAL A 84 5.18 3.80 14.24
CA VAL A 84 5.17 5.13 14.87
C VAL A 84 4.35 5.12 16.16
N TYR A 85 3.38 4.21 16.30
CA TYR A 85 2.54 4.15 17.50
C TYR A 85 2.72 2.86 18.29
N LYS A 86 2.39 1.69 17.73
CA LYS A 86 2.38 0.42 18.47
C LYS A 86 3.75 0.00 19.01
N GLU A 87 4.77 -0.02 18.17
CA GLU A 87 6.12 -0.44 18.56
C GLU A 87 6.78 0.55 19.53
N PRO A 88 6.72 1.88 19.30
CA PRO A 88 7.17 2.85 20.29
C PRO A 88 6.44 2.75 21.63
N LEU A 89 5.12 2.51 21.63
CA LEU A 89 4.36 2.28 22.85
C LEU A 89 4.90 1.08 23.63
N LYS A 90 5.11 -0.07 22.97
CA LYS A 90 5.64 -1.28 23.61
C LYS A 90 7.03 -1.05 24.20
N LYS A 91 7.87 -0.26 23.54
CA LYS A 91 9.20 0.13 24.07
C LYS A 91 9.10 1.03 25.30
N CYS A 92 8.25 2.05 25.25
CA CYS A 92 7.94 2.85 26.44
C CYS A 92 7.47 1.98 27.61
N GLN A 93 6.71 0.91 27.34
CA GLN A 93 6.27 -0.06 28.36
C GLN A 93 7.43 -0.87 28.95
N VAL A 94 8.41 -1.28 28.15
CA VAL A 94 9.64 -1.92 28.66
C VAL A 94 10.41 -0.97 29.59
N GLU A 95 10.38 0.33 29.30
CA GLU A 95 11.00 1.38 30.13
C GLU A 95 10.14 1.81 31.34
N GLY A 96 9.00 1.14 31.58
CA GLY A 96 8.13 1.39 32.74
C GLY A 96 7.08 2.48 32.54
N CYS A 97 6.95 3.04 31.33
CA CYS A 97 5.93 4.04 30.99
C CYS A 97 4.68 3.39 30.39
N LEU A 98 3.50 4.02 30.57
CA LEU A 98 2.25 3.61 29.88
C LEU A 98 1.83 2.13 30.12
N LEU A 99 2.20 1.53 31.25
CA LEU A 99 1.94 0.13 31.58
C LEU A 99 0.45 -0.26 31.64
N THR A 100 -0.43 0.72 31.83
CA THR A 100 -1.89 0.49 31.91
C THR A 100 -2.56 0.41 30.53
N VAL A 101 -1.83 0.75 29.46
CA VAL A 101 -2.37 0.71 28.09
C VAL A 101 -2.23 -0.71 27.56
N GLU A 102 -3.32 -1.29 27.06
CA GLU A 102 -3.29 -2.62 26.43
C GLU A 102 -3.12 -2.49 24.91
N PRO A 103 -1.95 -2.82 24.32
CA PRO A 103 -1.70 -2.61 22.89
C PRO A 103 -2.64 -3.44 22.00
N ASP A 104 -3.01 -4.65 22.43
CA ASP A 104 -3.87 -5.54 21.64
C ASP A 104 -5.31 -5.01 21.55
N LEU A 105 -5.81 -4.32 22.59
CA LEU A 105 -7.12 -3.65 22.52
C LEU A 105 -7.06 -2.37 21.67
N LEU A 106 -5.94 -1.65 21.70
CA LEU A 106 -5.78 -0.39 20.97
C LEU A 106 -5.57 -0.59 19.47
N PHE A 107 -4.82 -1.63 19.08
CA PHE A 107 -4.42 -1.87 17.69
C PHE A 107 -5.06 -3.12 17.08
N GLY A 108 -5.75 -3.96 17.88
CA GLY A 108 -6.40 -5.17 17.40
C GLY A 108 -5.43 -6.09 16.65
N ASN A 109 -5.89 -6.62 15.52
CA ASN A 109 -5.12 -7.55 14.68
C ASN A 109 -4.12 -6.86 13.73
N LEU A 110 -3.61 -5.68 14.08
CA LEU A 110 -2.75 -4.86 13.22
C LEU A 110 -1.57 -5.65 12.61
N ASP A 111 -0.89 -6.50 13.40
CA ASP A 111 0.28 -7.23 12.91
C ASP A 111 -0.09 -8.24 11.82
N GLN A 112 -1.23 -8.93 11.99
CA GLN A 112 -1.74 -9.87 10.99
C GLN A 112 -2.14 -9.14 9.71
N ILE A 113 -2.82 -8.00 9.83
CA ILE A 113 -3.23 -7.18 8.68
C ILE A 113 -1.99 -6.66 7.93
N CYS A 114 -1.01 -6.10 8.64
CA CYS A 114 0.28 -5.69 8.08
C CYS A 114 0.96 -6.86 7.36
N GLN A 115 0.95 -8.06 7.95
CA GLN A 115 1.55 -9.24 7.35
C GLN A 115 0.84 -9.63 6.04
N PHE A 116 -0.49 -9.68 6.01
CA PHE A 116 -1.26 -10.01 4.79
C PHE A 116 -1.04 -9.00 3.66
N SER A 117 -1.08 -7.71 4.01
CA SER A 117 -0.89 -6.62 3.04
C SER A 117 0.55 -6.54 2.54
N LYS A 118 1.56 -6.82 3.39
CA LYS A 118 2.97 -6.77 3.02
C LYS A 118 3.47 -8.05 2.33
N ARG A 119 2.77 -9.20 2.43
CA ARG A 119 3.25 -10.46 1.81
C ARG A 119 3.83 -10.13 0.44
N PRO A 120 5.12 -10.43 0.18
CA PRO A 120 5.78 -10.02 -1.05
C PRO A 120 4.96 -10.39 -2.28
N SER A 121 4.24 -11.51 -2.23
CA SER A 121 3.29 -11.96 -3.25
C SER A 121 2.15 -10.99 -3.55
N THR A 122 1.61 -10.24 -2.59
CA THR A 122 0.42 -9.39 -2.79
C THR A 122 0.78 -8.12 -3.55
N ILE A 123 1.75 -7.35 -3.07
CA ILE A 123 2.16 -6.09 -3.71
C ILE A 123 2.87 -6.35 -5.03
N SER A 124 3.76 -7.35 -5.07
CA SER A 124 4.40 -7.75 -6.33
C SER A 124 3.38 -8.29 -7.33
N ALA A 125 2.33 -9.02 -6.90
CA ALA A 125 1.27 -9.45 -7.80
C ALA A 125 0.47 -8.26 -8.32
N TYR A 126 0.12 -7.27 -7.50
CA TYR A 126 -0.57 -6.08 -7.99
C TYR A 126 0.29 -5.28 -8.97
N GLN A 127 1.57 -5.08 -8.65
CA GLN A 127 2.50 -4.41 -9.55
C GLN A 127 2.66 -5.17 -10.87
N ALA A 128 2.90 -6.49 -10.81
CA ALA A 128 2.99 -7.35 -11.99
C ALA A 128 1.68 -7.34 -12.78
N TYR A 129 0.54 -7.33 -12.10
CA TYR A 129 -0.76 -7.22 -12.74
C TYR A 129 -0.90 -5.89 -13.48
N CYS A 130 -0.53 -4.74 -12.89
CA CYS A 130 -0.53 -3.45 -13.59
C CYS A 130 0.32 -3.48 -14.86
N ILE A 131 1.55 -4.01 -14.76
CA ILE A 131 2.49 -4.13 -15.88
C ILE A 131 1.94 -5.07 -16.96
N ASN A 132 1.47 -6.24 -16.57
CA ASN A 132 0.93 -7.25 -17.50
C ASN A 132 -0.39 -6.80 -18.13
N TYR A 133 -1.22 -6.05 -17.41
CA TYR A 133 -2.49 -5.56 -17.91
C TYR A 133 -2.28 -4.56 -19.05
N LYS A 134 -1.23 -3.73 -18.97
CA LYS A 134 -0.81 -2.89 -20.10
C LYS A 134 -0.51 -3.73 -21.35
N ALA A 135 0.37 -4.73 -21.23
CA ALA A 135 0.72 -5.61 -22.35
C ALA A 135 -0.51 -6.37 -22.89
N THR A 136 -1.42 -6.76 -21.99
CA THR A 136 -2.69 -7.40 -22.35
C THR A 136 -3.56 -6.47 -23.18
N MET A 137 -3.61 -5.18 -22.83
CA MET A 137 -4.41 -4.21 -23.59
C MET A 137 -3.85 -3.95 -24.98
N GLU A 138 -2.52 -3.86 -25.12
CA GLU A 138 -1.85 -3.74 -26.41
C GLU A 138 -2.12 -4.97 -27.30
N TYR A 139 -2.04 -6.17 -26.71
CA TYR A 139 -2.38 -7.42 -27.40
C TYR A 139 -3.87 -7.48 -27.79
N LEU A 140 -4.77 -7.02 -26.91
CA LEU A 140 -6.21 -6.98 -27.18
C LEU A 140 -6.53 -6.04 -28.37
N GLY A 141 -5.86 -4.90 -28.47
CA GLY A 141 -5.95 -4.05 -29.66
C GLY A 141 -5.53 -4.81 -30.92
N SER A 142 -4.37 -5.47 -30.88
CA SER A 142 -3.85 -6.21 -32.03
C SER A 142 -4.73 -7.40 -32.46
N ILE A 143 -5.32 -8.14 -31.52
CA ILE A 143 -6.16 -9.30 -31.86
C ILE A 143 -7.51 -8.88 -32.47
N ARG A 144 -8.08 -7.75 -32.03
CA ARG A 144 -9.32 -7.18 -32.61
C ARG A 144 -9.16 -6.79 -34.08
N GLU A 145 -7.97 -6.33 -34.46
CA GLU A 145 -7.64 -6.00 -35.86
C GLU A 145 -7.41 -7.26 -36.72
N LYS A 146 -6.80 -8.29 -36.14
CA LYS A 146 -6.31 -9.47 -36.88
C LYS A 146 -7.33 -10.61 -36.96
N GLU A 147 -8.21 -10.77 -35.98
CA GLU A 147 -9.08 -11.94 -35.84
C GLU A 147 -10.56 -11.53 -35.71
N GLU A 148 -11.28 -11.51 -36.83
CA GLU A 148 -12.72 -11.20 -36.86
C GLU A 148 -13.55 -12.11 -35.94
N ARG A 149 -13.17 -13.39 -35.82
CA ARG A 149 -13.81 -14.36 -34.91
C ARG A 149 -13.73 -13.94 -33.45
N PHE A 150 -12.66 -13.25 -33.05
CA PHE A 150 -12.51 -12.73 -31.70
C PHE A 150 -13.48 -11.57 -31.45
N THR A 151 -13.69 -10.70 -32.44
CA THR A 151 -14.68 -9.63 -32.37
C THR A 151 -16.11 -10.17 -32.31
N GLU A 152 -16.42 -11.23 -33.06
CA GLU A 152 -17.69 -11.97 -32.97
C GLU A 152 -17.92 -12.54 -31.56
N PHE A 153 -16.86 -13.09 -30.96
CA PHE A 153 -16.85 -13.61 -29.59
C PHE A 153 -17.15 -12.49 -28.57
N GLU A 154 -16.47 -11.34 -28.66
CA GLU A 154 -16.75 -10.19 -27.76
C GLU A 154 -18.19 -9.68 -27.90
N ARG A 155 -18.72 -9.58 -29.13
CA ARG A 155 -20.12 -9.21 -29.37
C ARG A 155 -21.10 -10.20 -28.74
N THR A 156 -20.81 -11.49 -28.85
CA THR A 156 -21.67 -12.55 -28.29
C THR A 156 -21.69 -12.50 -26.77
N ILE A 157 -20.53 -12.36 -26.12
CA ILE A 157 -20.46 -12.18 -24.66
C ILE A 157 -21.22 -10.93 -24.22
N SER A 158 -21.07 -9.82 -24.94
CA SER A 158 -21.73 -8.55 -24.60
C SER A 158 -23.26 -8.61 -24.74
N ARG A 159 -23.78 -9.53 -25.55
CA ARG A 159 -25.22 -9.79 -25.69
C ARG A 159 -25.79 -10.70 -24.60
N LEU A 160 -24.96 -11.56 -24.02
CA LEU A 160 -25.36 -12.54 -23.01
C LEU A 160 -25.23 -12.05 -21.57
N ARG A 161 -24.62 -10.87 -21.37
CA ARG A 161 -24.40 -10.23 -20.08
C ARG A 161 -25.29 -9.00 -19.93
#